data_AF-A0A0D6LVB9-F1
#
_entry.id   AF-A0A0D6LVB9-F1
#
_cell.length_a   1.000
_cell.length_b   1.000
_cell.length_c   1.000
_cell.angle_alpha   90.00
_cell.angle_beta   90.00
_cell.angle_gamma   90.00
#
_symmetry.space_group_name_H-M   'P 1'
#
loop_
_entity.id
_entity.type
_entity.pdbx_description
1 polymer ?
#
loop_
_entity_poly.entity_id
_entity_poly.type
_entity_poly.pdbx_seq_one_letter_code
_entity_poly.pdbx_strand_id
1 'polypeptide(L)'
;MKYLMPASYMTTPSDVERIEVEADEEPPERFDAREQWPYCKEIIGTIRDQSRCGSCWAVSAAETMSDRLCIQSKGKYKLHLSDSDILACCGLPCGYGCEGGWPIKAWQFIMRYGVCTGGKYGAKGVCKPYSFHPCGNHKNQMYYGECPEGSWPTPNCKKFCQRGYTKPYNKDKFYAKSAYQLPKDEKKIRQEIMKNGPVQAGYYVYEDFRLYKGGIYKVCAANFHKSSRNLGWVGKR
;
A
#
# COMPACT_ATOMS: atom_id res chain seq x y z
N MET A 1 15.95 -5.68 8.81
CA MET A 1 14.59 -5.09 8.68
C MET A 1 14.60 -3.60 9.02
N LYS A 2 15.73 -2.89 8.90
CA LYS A 2 15.88 -1.50 9.32
C LYS A 2 15.12 -0.48 8.43
N TYR A 3 14.40 -0.95 7.41
CA TYR A 3 13.80 -0.11 6.35
C TYR A 3 12.34 -0.44 6.07
N LEU A 4 11.71 -1.19 6.97
CA LEU A 4 10.27 -1.25 7.06
C LEU A 4 9.81 -0.10 7.96
N MET A 5 8.54 0.29 7.83
CA MET A 5 7.97 1.29 8.72
C MET A 5 8.04 0.85 10.19
N PRO A 6 8.38 1.77 11.12
CA PRO A 6 8.41 1.49 12.55
C PRO A 6 7.03 1.14 13.13
N ALA A 7 7.01 0.26 14.14
CA ALA A 7 5.81 -0.15 14.85
C ALA A 7 5.00 0.98 15.51
N SER A 8 5.62 2.13 15.77
CA SER A 8 4.94 3.32 16.33
C SER A 8 3.81 3.84 15.44
N TYR A 9 3.85 3.56 14.13
CA TYR A 9 2.83 3.97 13.17
C TYR A 9 1.63 3.02 13.07
N MET A 10 1.55 1.98 13.91
CA MET A 10 0.35 1.14 14.04
C MET A 10 -0.72 1.71 14.96
N THR A 11 -0.37 2.70 15.79
CA THR A 11 -1.39 3.37 16.60
C THR A 11 -2.30 4.16 15.67
N THR A 12 -3.60 3.94 15.79
CA THR A 12 -4.56 4.76 15.07
C THR A 12 -4.51 6.18 15.65
N PRO A 13 -4.32 7.22 14.82
CA PRO A 13 -4.54 8.60 15.24
C PRO A 13 -5.95 8.79 15.81
N SER A 14 -6.11 9.69 16.79
CA SER A 14 -7.38 9.88 17.50
C SER A 14 -8.50 10.45 16.62
N ASP A 15 -8.17 11.09 15.50
CA ASP A 15 -9.07 11.78 14.59
C ASP A 15 -9.57 10.90 13.43
N VAL A 16 -9.55 9.57 13.61
CA VAL A 16 -9.94 8.62 12.58
C VAL A 16 -11.38 8.17 12.77
N GLU A 17 -12.18 8.37 11.72
CA GLU A 17 -13.52 7.81 11.62
C GLU A 17 -13.47 6.28 11.63
N ARG A 18 -14.26 5.69 12.53
CA ARG A 18 -14.49 4.25 12.61
C ARG A 18 -15.91 4.00 12.21
N ILE A 19 -16.10 3.08 11.27
CA ILE A 19 -17.45 2.71 10.84
C ILE A 19 -17.91 1.45 11.56
N GLU A 20 -19.21 1.37 11.78
CA GLU A 20 -19.87 0.11 12.04
C GLU A 20 -20.22 -0.53 10.70
N VAL A 21 -19.62 -1.67 10.41
CA VAL A 21 -20.05 -2.51 9.28
C VAL A 21 -21.22 -3.34 9.80
N GLU A 22 -22.42 -3.12 9.26
CA GLU A 22 -23.57 -4.01 9.44
C GLU A 22 -23.28 -5.34 8.73
N ALA A 23 -23.43 -6.43 9.48
CA ALA A 23 -23.07 -7.76 9.01
C ALA A 23 -24.30 -8.45 8.41
N ASP A 24 -24.55 -8.24 7.12
CA ASP A 24 -25.79 -8.71 6.49
C ASP A 24 -25.72 -10.14 5.94
N GLU A 25 -24.53 -10.61 5.50
CA GLU A 25 -24.38 -11.93 4.86
C GLU A 25 -23.14 -12.70 5.37
N GLU A 26 -23.23 -14.03 5.47
CA GLU A 26 -22.08 -14.87 5.82
C GLU A 26 -21.05 -14.91 4.69
N PRO A 27 -19.77 -14.54 4.94
CA PRO A 27 -18.73 -14.62 3.93
C PRO A 27 -18.43 -16.07 3.49
N PRO A 28 -18.09 -16.31 2.21
CA PRO A 28 -17.71 -17.63 1.74
C PRO A 28 -16.40 -18.08 2.41
N GLU A 29 -16.24 -19.38 2.59
CA GLU A 29 -15.04 -19.98 3.21
C GLU A 29 -13.74 -19.56 2.50
N ARG A 30 -13.80 -19.44 1.17
CA ARG A 30 -12.70 -18.94 0.33
C ARG A 30 -13.18 -17.79 -0.53
N PHE A 31 -12.34 -16.76 -0.61
CA PHE A 31 -12.51 -15.62 -1.50
C PHE A 31 -11.15 -15.23 -2.08
N ASP A 32 -11.11 -14.91 -3.37
CA ASP A 32 -9.93 -14.33 -4.03
C ASP A 32 -10.40 -13.16 -4.90
N ALA A 33 -9.95 -11.95 -4.57
CA ALA A 33 -10.35 -10.74 -5.29
C ALA A 33 -10.01 -10.80 -6.80
N ARG A 34 -8.98 -11.55 -7.18
CA ARG A 34 -8.56 -11.72 -8.58
C ARG A 34 -9.50 -12.62 -9.37
N GLU A 35 -10.13 -13.58 -8.69
CA GLU A 35 -11.15 -14.47 -9.25
C GLU A 35 -12.51 -13.75 -9.29
N GLN A 36 -12.85 -12.98 -8.24
CA GLN A 36 -14.09 -12.22 -8.16
C GLN A 36 -14.17 -11.07 -9.18
N TRP A 37 -13.06 -10.36 -9.40
CA TRP A 37 -12.99 -9.24 -10.35
C TRP A 37 -11.94 -9.52 -11.44
N PRO A 38 -12.22 -10.47 -12.35
CA PRO A 38 -11.23 -10.90 -13.35
C PRO A 38 -10.85 -9.76 -14.30
N TYR A 39 -11.75 -8.81 -14.54
CA TYR A 39 -11.45 -7.62 -15.35
C TYR A 39 -10.44 -6.66 -14.70
N CYS A 40 -10.19 -6.78 -13.39
CA CYS A 40 -9.18 -6.06 -12.62
C CYS A 40 -8.00 -6.94 -12.18
N LYS A 41 -7.94 -8.21 -12.64
CA LYS A 41 -6.95 -9.20 -12.22
C LYS A 41 -5.51 -8.69 -12.34
N GLU A 42 -5.17 -7.98 -13.40
CA GLU A 42 -3.82 -7.44 -13.61
C GLU A 42 -3.48 -6.32 -12.62
N ILE A 43 -4.47 -5.53 -12.19
CA ILE A 43 -4.28 -4.46 -11.21
C ILE A 43 -4.10 -5.08 -9.82
N ILE A 44 -5.04 -5.94 -9.39
CA ILE A 44 -5.04 -6.64 -8.09
C ILE A 44 -3.84 -7.58 -7.95
N GLY A 45 -3.41 -8.20 -9.06
CA GLY A 45 -2.29 -9.12 -9.11
C GLY A 45 -0.92 -8.43 -9.12
N THR A 46 -0.86 -7.11 -9.24
CA THR A 46 0.41 -6.38 -9.31
C THR A 46 1.10 -6.34 -7.95
N ILE A 47 2.33 -6.85 -7.90
CA ILE A 47 3.22 -6.71 -6.75
C ILE A 47 4.16 -5.52 -6.98
N ARG A 48 4.25 -4.60 -6.01
CA ARG A 48 5.20 -3.47 -6.03
C ARG A 48 6.37 -3.69 -5.08
N ASP A 49 7.43 -2.94 -5.32
CA ASP A 49 8.66 -2.93 -4.53
C ASP A 49 8.86 -1.53 -3.94
N GLN A 50 8.96 -1.44 -2.61
CA GLN A 50 9.23 -0.19 -1.87
C GLN A 50 10.72 0.18 -1.84
N SER A 51 11.60 -0.61 -2.45
CA SER A 51 13.05 -0.45 -2.38
C SER A 51 13.53 -0.34 -0.92
N ARG A 52 14.65 0.35 -0.69
CA ARG A 52 15.16 0.62 0.66
C ARG A 52 14.61 1.93 1.24
N CYS A 53 13.29 2.00 1.34
CA CYS A 53 12.55 3.12 1.92
C CYS A 53 11.39 2.58 2.76
N GLY A 54 11.17 3.12 3.97
CA GLY A 54 10.04 2.77 4.84
C GLY A 54 8.69 3.29 4.37
N SER A 55 8.46 3.41 3.06
CA SER A 55 7.23 3.92 2.43
C SER A 55 6.12 2.90 2.31
N CYS A 56 6.19 1.81 3.06
CA CYS A 56 5.27 0.68 2.90
C CYS A 56 3.82 1.04 3.23
N TRP A 57 3.60 2.03 4.10
CA TRP A 57 2.31 2.68 4.35
C TRP A 57 1.71 3.37 3.11
N ALA A 58 2.55 3.99 2.28
CA ALA A 58 2.14 4.69 1.06
C ALA A 58 1.99 3.72 -0.13
N VAL A 59 2.90 2.76 -0.26
CA VAL A 59 2.88 1.74 -1.32
C VAL A 59 1.61 0.88 -1.20
N SER A 60 1.36 0.30 -0.03
CA SER A 60 0.18 -0.56 0.16
C SER A 60 -1.14 0.23 0.11
N ALA A 61 -1.14 1.51 0.49
CA ALA A 61 -2.30 2.39 0.29
C ALA A 61 -2.57 2.57 -1.21
N ALA A 62 -1.55 2.96 -1.99
CA ALA A 62 -1.68 3.16 -3.43
C ALA A 62 -2.11 1.89 -4.16
N GLU A 63 -1.58 0.72 -3.79
CA GLU A 63 -2.00 -0.59 -4.29
C GLU A 63 -3.50 -0.80 -4.06
N THR A 64 -3.92 -0.79 -2.79
CA THR A 64 -5.30 -1.04 -2.39
C THR A 64 -6.29 -0.08 -3.05
N MET A 65 -5.92 1.20 -3.16
CA MET A 65 -6.75 2.21 -3.82
C MET A 65 -6.82 2.02 -5.33
N SER A 66 -5.74 1.53 -5.97
CA SER A 66 -5.76 1.20 -7.40
C SER A 66 -6.73 0.04 -7.68
N ASP A 67 -6.70 -0.98 -6.83
CA ASP A 67 -7.61 -2.12 -6.91
C ASP A 67 -9.06 -1.66 -6.77
N ARG A 68 -9.35 -0.91 -5.71
CA ARG A 68 -10.70 -0.36 -5.46
C ARG A 68 -11.17 0.56 -6.56
N LEU A 69 -10.29 1.41 -7.11
CA LEU A 69 -10.63 2.28 -8.23
C LEU A 69 -11.04 1.46 -9.45
N CYS A 70 -10.33 0.38 -9.76
CA CYS A 70 -10.70 -0.53 -10.84
C CYS A 70 -12.05 -1.22 -10.58
N ILE A 71 -12.23 -1.80 -9.39
CA ILE A 71 -13.44 -2.54 -8.99
C ILE A 71 -14.66 -1.63 -8.98
N GLN A 72 -14.60 -0.50 -8.27
CA GLN A 72 -15.73 0.41 -8.07
C GLN A 72 -16.09 1.17 -9.35
N SER A 73 -15.13 1.35 -10.27
CA SER A 73 -15.41 1.89 -11.60
C SER A 73 -15.81 0.84 -12.63
N LYS A 74 -16.01 -0.42 -12.21
CA LYS A 74 -16.34 -1.57 -13.08
C LYS A 74 -15.38 -1.71 -14.25
N GLY A 75 -14.09 -1.51 -13.98
CA GLY A 75 -13.01 -1.65 -14.96
C GLY A 75 -12.81 -0.44 -15.89
N LYS A 76 -13.51 0.68 -15.67
CA LYS A 76 -13.27 1.92 -16.44
C LYS A 76 -11.87 2.46 -16.20
N TYR A 77 -11.36 2.36 -14.97
CA TYR A 77 -10.02 2.81 -14.60
C TYR A 77 -9.13 1.63 -14.22
N LYS A 78 -8.36 1.12 -15.18
CA LYS A 78 -7.35 0.06 -14.97
C LYS A 78 -5.96 0.68 -14.92
N LEU A 79 -5.66 1.38 -13.83
CA LEU A 79 -4.42 2.13 -13.66
C LEU A 79 -3.90 2.03 -12.23
N HIS A 80 -2.63 2.39 -12.04
CA HIS A 80 -2.03 2.48 -10.72
C HIS A 80 -2.01 3.93 -10.24
N LEU A 81 -2.38 4.13 -8.98
CA LEU A 81 -2.18 5.39 -8.28
C LEU A 81 -0.73 5.50 -7.78
N SER A 82 -0.21 6.72 -7.72
CA SER A 82 1.18 7.00 -7.40
C SER A 82 1.46 6.93 -5.90
N ASP A 83 2.13 5.86 -5.50
CA ASP A 83 2.77 5.72 -4.19
C ASP A 83 3.81 6.83 -3.93
N SER A 84 4.56 7.27 -4.93
CA SER A 84 5.51 8.40 -4.82
C SER A 84 4.84 9.74 -4.55
N ASP A 85 3.66 9.97 -5.12
CA ASP A 85 2.89 11.18 -4.85
C ASP A 85 2.39 11.20 -3.41
N ILE A 86 1.85 10.09 -2.91
CA ILE A 86 1.44 9.95 -1.51
C ILE A 86 2.64 10.14 -0.58
N LEU A 87 3.73 9.41 -0.85
CA LEU A 87 4.97 9.42 -0.07
C LEU A 87 5.56 10.84 0.06
N ALA A 88 5.69 11.55 -1.06
CA ALA A 88 6.37 12.84 -1.09
C ALA A 88 5.48 14.01 -0.70
N CYS A 89 4.17 13.96 -1.02
CA CYS A 89 3.28 15.12 -0.93
C CYS A 89 2.29 15.10 0.24
N CYS A 90 2.10 13.97 0.93
CA CYS A 90 1.27 14.01 2.14
C CYS A 90 1.90 14.83 3.26
N GLY A 91 3.24 14.79 3.37
CA GLY A 91 3.99 15.54 4.37
C GLY A 91 3.76 15.05 5.80
N LEU A 92 4.07 15.93 6.76
CA LEU A 92 4.04 15.62 8.20
C LEU A 92 2.73 15.00 8.72
N PRO A 93 1.53 15.34 8.21
CA PRO A 93 0.30 14.66 8.62
C PRO A 93 0.30 13.14 8.40
N CYS A 94 1.02 12.65 7.38
CA CYS A 94 1.18 11.20 7.18
C CYS A 94 2.36 10.61 7.94
N GLY A 95 3.29 11.41 8.48
CA GLY A 95 4.53 10.94 9.08
C GLY A 95 5.75 11.49 8.34
N TYR A 96 6.83 10.69 8.31
CA TYR A 96 8.17 11.13 7.90
C TYR A 96 8.66 10.38 6.65
N GLY A 97 7.74 10.09 5.72
CA GLY A 97 8.06 9.54 4.42
C GLY A 97 8.73 8.16 4.48
N CYS A 98 10.01 8.09 4.07
CA CYS A 98 10.82 6.86 4.12
C CYS A 98 11.18 6.42 5.55
N GLU A 99 10.94 7.23 6.56
CA GLU A 99 11.10 6.85 7.97
C GLU A 99 9.82 6.26 8.57
N GLY A 100 8.74 6.18 7.79
CA GLY A 100 7.45 5.62 8.18
C GLY A 100 6.31 6.63 8.17
N GLY A 101 5.07 6.11 8.24
CA GLY A 101 3.89 6.94 8.20
C GLY A 101 2.58 6.22 8.49
N TRP A 102 1.56 6.93 8.96
CA TRP A 102 0.27 6.32 9.30
C TRP A 102 -0.52 5.94 8.04
N PRO A 103 -0.90 4.66 7.85
CA PRO A 103 -1.64 4.21 6.67
C PRO A 103 -2.93 4.98 6.42
N ILE A 104 -3.74 5.16 7.48
CA ILE A 104 -5.02 5.85 7.39
C ILE A 104 -4.88 7.31 6.95
N LYS A 105 -3.75 7.96 7.26
CA LYS A 105 -3.47 9.32 6.82
C LYS A 105 -3.23 9.39 5.31
N ALA A 106 -2.74 8.34 4.67
CA ALA A 106 -2.66 8.26 3.21
C ALA A 106 -4.06 8.28 2.56
N TRP A 107 -5.02 7.57 3.14
CA TRP A 107 -6.42 7.58 2.66
C TRP A 107 -7.06 8.95 2.85
N GLN A 108 -6.89 9.57 4.04
CA GLN A 108 -7.39 10.92 4.31
C GLN A 108 -6.74 11.98 3.40
N PHE A 109 -5.45 11.84 3.09
CA PHE A 109 -4.75 12.72 2.15
C PHE A 109 -5.40 12.70 0.77
N ILE A 110 -5.77 11.52 0.27
CA ILE A 110 -6.36 11.38 -1.07
C ILE A 110 -7.79 11.90 -1.12
N MET A 111 -8.55 11.77 -0.04
CA MET A 111 -9.85 12.44 0.04
C MET A 111 -9.71 13.96 -0.13
N ARG A 112 -8.71 14.57 0.51
CA ARG A 112 -8.57 16.03 0.55
C ARG A 112 -7.82 16.61 -0.65
N TYR A 113 -6.77 15.94 -1.12
CA TYR A 113 -5.82 16.48 -2.10
C TYR A 113 -5.72 15.63 -3.37
N GLY A 114 -6.24 14.41 -3.34
CA GLY A 114 -6.13 13.43 -4.42
C GLY A 114 -4.71 12.93 -4.66
N VAL A 115 -4.60 11.89 -5.48
CA VAL A 115 -3.33 11.30 -5.93
C VAL A 115 -3.32 11.16 -7.45
N CYS A 116 -2.17 11.41 -8.08
CA CYS A 116 -2.02 11.24 -9.51
C CYS A 116 -1.74 9.78 -9.92
N THR A 117 -1.77 9.48 -11.21
CA THR A 117 -1.36 8.16 -11.71
C THR A 117 0.13 7.91 -11.47
N GLY A 118 0.47 6.67 -11.22
CA GLY A 118 1.84 6.21 -11.03
C GLY A 118 2.05 4.79 -11.51
N GLY A 119 3.07 4.14 -10.99
CA GLY A 119 3.45 2.80 -11.40
C GLY A 119 4.83 2.46 -10.86
N LYS A 120 5.38 1.33 -11.31
CA LYS A 120 6.72 0.89 -10.93
C LYS A 120 7.78 1.92 -11.34
N TYR A 121 8.97 1.80 -10.77
CA TYR A 121 10.11 2.61 -11.19
C TYR A 121 10.31 2.55 -12.71
N GLY A 122 10.52 3.70 -13.34
CA GLY A 122 10.69 3.81 -14.79
C GLY A 122 9.42 3.62 -15.62
N ALA A 123 8.24 3.47 -15.00
CA ALA A 123 6.99 3.35 -15.75
C ALA A 123 6.71 4.61 -16.59
N LYS A 124 6.39 4.39 -17.87
CA LYS A 124 6.00 5.43 -18.83
C LYS A 124 4.48 5.55 -18.88
N GLY A 125 3.98 6.65 -19.44
CA GLY A 125 2.54 6.86 -19.62
C GLY A 125 1.75 7.10 -18.33
N VAL A 126 2.44 7.47 -17.25
CA VAL A 126 1.85 7.79 -15.94
C VAL A 126 2.41 9.10 -15.42
N CYS A 127 1.74 9.78 -14.49
CA CYS A 127 2.22 11.07 -13.99
C CYS A 127 3.48 10.95 -13.14
N LYS A 128 3.49 10.05 -12.14
CA LYS A 128 4.61 9.87 -11.20
C LYS A 128 4.90 8.39 -10.93
N PRO A 129 5.85 7.78 -11.66
CA PRO A 129 6.33 6.43 -11.35
C PRO A 129 7.06 6.43 -10.00
N TYR A 130 7.28 5.23 -9.44
CA TYR A 130 7.98 5.10 -8.17
C TYR A 130 9.39 5.70 -8.26
N SER A 131 9.79 6.43 -7.22
CA SER A 131 11.00 7.27 -7.25
C SER A 131 12.29 6.47 -7.12
N PHE A 132 12.23 5.27 -6.55
CA PHE A 132 13.41 4.50 -6.18
C PHE A 132 13.55 3.26 -7.05
N HIS A 133 14.78 2.99 -7.47
CA HIS A 133 15.10 1.78 -8.21
C HIS A 133 14.82 0.55 -7.32
N PRO A 134 14.19 -0.52 -7.85
CA PRO A 134 14.07 -1.79 -7.15
C PRO A 134 15.46 -2.33 -6.76
N CYS A 135 15.56 -3.16 -5.73
CA CYS A 135 16.86 -3.67 -5.31
C CYS A 135 16.75 -5.00 -4.58
N GLY A 136 17.90 -5.66 -4.44
CA GLY A 136 18.03 -6.90 -3.70
C GLY A 136 17.85 -8.14 -4.57
N ASN A 137 18.30 -9.27 -4.02
CA ASN A 137 18.24 -10.57 -4.66
C ASN A 137 17.01 -11.33 -4.16
N HIS A 138 15.98 -11.40 -5.00
CA HIS A 138 14.75 -12.13 -4.73
C HIS A 138 14.64 -13.34 -5.64
N LYS A 139 14.37 -14.51 -5.07
CA LYS A 139 14.27 -15.77 -5.82
C LYS A 139 13.21 -15.64 -6.92
N ASN A 140 13.55 -16.03 -8.15
CA ASN A 140 12.68 -15.97 -9.35
C ASN A 140 12.25 -14.55 -9.76
N GLN A 141 13.00 -13.53 -9.35
CA GLN A 141 12.79 -12.16 -9.83
C GLN A 141 14.05 -11.65 -10.52
N MET A 142 13.88 -10.66 -11.38
CA MET A 142 15.00 -9.95 -11.99
C MET A 142 15.85 -9.33 -10.88
N TYR A 143 17.16 -9.58 -10.91
CA TYR A 143 18.08 -8.93 -10.00
C TYR A 143 18.36 -7.50 -10.49
N TYR A 144 18.03 -6.53 -9.65
CA TYR A 144 18.16 -5.10 -9.96
C TYR A 144 19.44 -4.47 -9.39
N GLY A 145 20.31 -5.26 -8.76
CA GLY A 145 21.49 -4.79 -8.05
C GLY A 145 21.34 -4.78 -6.53
N GLU A 146 22.45 -4.53 -5.84
CA GLU A 146 22.46 -4.43 -4.38
C GLU A 146 21.63 -3.25 -3.89
N CYS A 147 20.99 -3.43 -2.74
CA CYS A 147 20.28 -2.33 -2.10
C CYS A 147 21.29 -1.33 -1.50
N PRO A 148 21.03 -0.01 -1.58
CA PRO A 148 21.95 1.03 -1.08
C PRO A 148 22.24 0.84 0.41
N GLU A 149 23.38 1.23 0.98
CA GLU A 149 23.65 0.92 2.41
C GLU A 149 22.66 1.56 3.42
N GLY A 150 22.08 2.71 3.06
CA GLY A 150 21.13 3.47 3.87
C GLY A 150 19.68 3.40 3.37
N SER A 151 18.77 4.07 4.11
CA SER A 151 17.45 4.37 3.58
C SER A 151 17.57 5.45 2.51
N TRP A 152 16.76 5.37 1.46
CA TRP A 152 16.57 6.51 0.58
C TRP A 152 16.03 7.72 1.37
N PRO A 153 16.49 8.95 1.07
CA PRO A 153 15.84 10.15 1.59
C PRO A 153 14.45 10.29 0.97
N THR A 154 13.49 10.81 1.75
CA THR A 154 12.15 11.10 1.26
C THR A 154 12.24 12.11 0.10
N PRO A 155 11.63 11.85 -1.07
CA PRO A 155 11.70 12.77 -2.18
C PRO A 155 10.91 14.06 -1.89
N ASN A 156 11.35 15.19 -2.45
CA ASN A 156 10.59 16.43 -2.39
C ASN A 156 9.25 16.30 -3.14
N CYS A 157 8.19 16.90 -2.59
CA CYS A 157 6.89 16.98 -3.28
C CYS A 157 6.99 17.85 -4.54
N LYS A 158 7.00 17.20 -5.71
CA LYS A 158 6.97 17.88 -7.02
C LYS A 158 5.54 17.95 -7.54
N LYS A 159 4.95 19.13 -7.71
CA LYS A 159 3.56 19.29 -8.23
C LYS A 159 3.48 19.29 -9.77
N PHE A 160 4.26 18.44 -10.42
CA PHE A 160 4.27 18.25 -11.87
C PHE A 160 4.53 16.77 -12.20
N CYS A 161 4.11 16.34 -13.40
CA CYS A 161 4.30 14.98 -13.88
C CYS A 161 5.66 14.81 -14.56
N GLN A 162 6.08 13.56 -14.76
CA GLN A 162 7.30 13.24 -15.50
C GLN A 162 7.26 13.78 -16.94
N ARG A 163 8.45 14.04 -17.50
CA ARG A 163 8.59 14.53 -18.88
C ARG A 163 7.96 13.54 -19.87
N GLY A 164 7.24 14.07 -20.85
CA GLY A 164 6.55 13.28 -21.86
C GLY A 164 5.15 12.80 -21.46
N TYR A 165 4.74 12.98 -20.21
CA TYR A 165 3.34 12.80 -19.82
C TYR A 165 2.55 14.08 -20.09
N THR A 166 1.53 13.99 -20.95
CA THR A 166 0.84 15.16 -21.51
C THR A 166 -0.17 15.78 -20.55
N LYS A 167 -0.73 14.99 -19.63
CA LYS A 167 -1.77 15.45 -18.71
C LYS A 167 -1.14 16.18 -17.52
N PRO A 168 -1.54 17.43 -17.20
CA PRO A 168 -0.99 18.17 -16.07
C PRO A 168 -1.29 17.48 -14.73
N TYR A 169 -0.38 17.62 -13.76
CA TYR A 169 -0.49 17.00 -12.43
C TYR A 169 -1.84 17.24 -11.74
N ASN A 170 -2.34 18.48 -11.73
CA ASN A 170 -3.63 18.80 -11.10
C ASN A 170 -4.84 18.21 -11.83
N LYS A 171 -4.71 17.90 -13.13
CA LYS A 171 -5.78 17.26 -13.91
C LYS A 171 -5.73 15.73 -13.81
N ASP A 172 -4.60 15.17 -13.37
CA ASP A 172 -4.41 13.73 -13.23
C ASP A 172 -4.77 13.19 -11.84
N LYS A 173 -5.39 14.00 -10.98
CA LYS A 173 -5.76 13.63 -9.63
C LYS A 173 -7.02 12.77 -9.58
N PHE A 174 -6.96 11.71 -8.78
CA PHE A 174 -8.06 10.87 -8.35
C PHE A 174 -8.30 11.08 -6.86
N TYR A 175 -9.57 11.12 -6.46
CA TYR A 175 -9.99 11.43 -5.10
C TYR A 175 -10.80 10.26 -4.51
N ALA A 176 -10.58 9.99 -3.23
CA ALA A 176 -11.38 9.03 -2.49
C ALA A 176 -12.63 9.71 -1.94
N LYS A 177 -13.76 9.00 -1.93
CA LYS A 177 -15.00 9.52 -1.35
C LYS A 177 -14.98 9.49 0.18
N SER A 178 -14.37 8.46 0.77
CA SER A 178 -14.28 8.25 2.21
C SER A 178 -13.03 7.45 2.59
N ALA A 179 -12.65 7.54 3.87
CA ALA A 179 -11.54 6.82 4.48
C ALA A 179 -11.92 6.48 5.93
N TYR A 180 -11.89 5.20 6.27
CA TYR A 180 -12.34 4.71 7.57
C TYR A 180 -11.51 3.52 8.03
N GLN A 181 -11.52 3.29 9.33
CA GLN A 181 -10.93 2.09 9.92
C GLN A 181 -12.00 1.01 10.14
N LEU A 182 -11.67 -0.21 9.73
CA LEU A 182 -12.51 -1.38 10.01
C LEU A 182 -12.36 -1.84 11.46
N PRO A 183 -13.43 -2.37 12.05
CA PRO A 183 -13.34 -3.02 13.36
C PRO A 183 -12.40 -4.24 13.28
N LYS A 184 -11.81 -4.60 14.43
CA LYS A 184 -10.96 -5.78 14.57
C LYS A 184 -11.82 -7.05 14.67
N ASP A 185 -12.60 -7.29 13.62
CA ASP A 185 -13.58 -8.36 13.52
C ASP A 185 -13.39 -9.06 12.17
N GLU A 186 -13.17 -10.38 12.21
CA GLU A 186 -12.88 -11.16 11.00
C GLU A 186 -14.03 -11.11 9.99
N LYS A 187 -15.26 -11.26 10.46
CA LYS A 187 -16.45 -11.32 9.61
C LYS A 187 -16.63 -9.98 8.89
N LYS A 188 -16.53 -8.87 9.62
CA LYS A 188 -16.66 -7.52 9.06
C LYS A 188 -15.54 -7.20 8.06
N ILE A 189 -14.31 -7.64 8.32
CA ILE A 189 -13.20 -7.48 7.36
C ILE A 189 -13.46 -8.29 6.08
N ARG A 190 -13.93 -9.54 6.20
CA ARG A 190 -14.25 -10.39 5.05
C ARG A 190 -15.37 -9.79 4.20
N GLN A 191 -16.43 -9.30 4.84
CA GLN A 191 -17.55 -8.63 4.16
C GLN A 191 -17.09 -7.37 3.42
N GLU A 192 -16.26 -6.55 4.05
CA GLU A 192 -15.69 -5.36 3.42
C GLU A 192 -14.87 -5.72 2.17
N ILE A 193 -14.04 -6.76 2.25
CA ILE A 193 -13.25 -7.23 1.11
C ILE A 193 -14.16 -7.68 -0.02
N MET A 194 -15.20 -8.47 0.27
CA MET A 194 -16.13 -8.98 -0.74
C MET A 194 -16.93 -7.87 -1.43
N LYS A 195 -17.39 -6.89 -0.66
CA LYS A 195 -18.28 -5.83 -1.16
C LYS A 195 -17.51 -4.75 -1.90
N ASN A 196 -16.36 -4.33 -1.37
CA ASN A 196 -15.69 -3.11 -1.79
C ASN A 196 -14.28 -3.34 -2.34
N GLY A 197 -13.77 -4.57 -2.31
CA GLY A 197 -12.43 -4.94 -2.77
C GLY A 197 -11.38 -4.95 -1.65
N PRO A 198 -10.11 -5.24 -2.00
CA PRO A 198 -9.01 -5.39 -1.05
C PRO A 198 -8.92 -4.26 -0.02
N VAL A 199 -8.38 -4.59 1.16
CA VAL A 199 -8.16 -3.65 2.27
C VAL A 199 -6.69 -3.57 2.64
N GLN A 200 -6.27 -2.44 3.19
CA GLN A 200 -4.92 -2.26 3.71
C GLN A 200 -4.85 -2.72 5.17
N ALA A 201 -3.91 -3.61 5.50
CA ALA A 201 -3.68 -4.08 6.87
C ALA A 201 -2.20 -4.04 7.24
N GLY A 202 -1.91 -3.59 8.46
CA GLY A 202 -0.57 -3.66 9.06
C GLY A 202 -0.47 -4.79 10.08
N TYR A 203 0.69 -5.41 10.18
CA TYR A 203 0.99 -6.42 11.20
C TYR A 203 2.46 -6.34 11.66
N TYR A 204 2.73 -6.85 12.86
CA TYR A 204 4.07 -6.94 13.41
C TYR A 204 4.90 -8.00 12.66
N VAL A 205 6.06 -7.60 12.15
CA VAL A 205 7.05 -8.47 11.51
C VAL A 205 8.13 -8.83 12.52
N TYR A 206 8.41 -10.12 12.58
CA TYR A 206 9.42 -10.75 13.42
C TYR A 206 10.56 -11.28 12.55
N GLU A 207 11.66 -11.70 13.16
CA GLU A 207 12.89 -12.07 12.42
C GLU A 207 12.72 -13.29 11.52
N ASP A 208 11.95 -14.26 11.99
CA ASP A 208 11.56 -15.48 11.28
C ASP A 208 10.78 -15.18 9.99
N PHE A 209 10.04 -14.07 9.91
CA PHE A 209 9.28 -13.71 8.71
C PHE A 209 10.16 -13.56 7.46
N ARG A 210 11.43 -13.15 7.59
CA ARG A 210 12.35 -13.04 6.43
C ARG A 210 12.66 -14.40 5.79
N LEU A 211 12.50 -15.46 6.55
CA LEU A 211 12.76 -16.83 6.12
C LEU A 211 11.52 -17.48 5.50
N TYR A 212 10.35 -16.83 5.56
CA TYR A 212 9.10 -17.36 5.02
C TYR A 212 9.23 -17.65 3.51
N LYS A 213 8.88 -18.87 3.10
CA LYS A 213 8.89 -19.34 1.70
C LYS A 213 7.53 -19.82 1.18
N GLY A 214 6.57 -20.10 2.06
CA GLY A 214 5.24 -20.61 1.69
C GLY A 214 4.44 -21.11 2.90
N GLY A 215 3.16 -21.45 2.69
CA GLY A 215 2.24 -21.92 3.74
C GLY A 215 1.58 -20.79 4.54
N ILE A 216 1.01 -21.09 5.71
CA ILE A 216 0.42 -20.09 6.60
C ILE A 216 1.49 -19.67 7.61
N TYR A 217 1.89 -18.39 7.57
CA TYR A 217 2.85 -17.86 8.53
C TYR A 217 2.23 -17.74 9.94
N LYS A 218 2.95 -18.25 10.94
CA LYS A 218 2.67 -18.06 12.37
C LYS A 218 4.00 -17.82 13.08
N VAL A 219 4.06 -16.81 13.95
CA VAL A 219 5.28 -16.45 14.68
C VAL A 219 5.78 -17.63 15.51
N CYS A 220 7.05 -18.01 15.35
CA CYS A 220 7.69 -19.01 16.18
C CYS A 220 8.14 -18.39 17.52
N ALA A 221 7.58 -18.87 18.64
CA ALA A 221 7.81 -18.30 19.98
C ALA A 221 9.26 -18.37 20.51
N ALA A 222 10.17 -19.08 19.83
CA ALA A 222 11.51 -19.39 20.34
C ALA A 222 12.50 -18.21 20.35
N ASN A 223 12.25 -17.12 19.62
CA ASN A 223 13.17 -15.98 19.52
C ASN A 223 12.48 -14.65 19.86
N PHE A 224 12.11 -14.47 21.13
CA PHE A 224 11.66 -13.19 21.69
C PHE A 224 12.81 -12.18 21.86
N HIS A 225 13.59 -11.90 20.81
CA HIS A 225 14.40 -10.69 20.79
C HIS A 225 13.50 -9.52 20.35
N LYS A 226 13.11 -8.69 21.34
CA LYS A 226 12.28 -7.47 21.22
C LYS A 226 12.80 -6.40 20.23
N SER A 227 13.91 -6.61 19.52
CA SER A 227 14.67 -5.53 18.89
C SER A 227 14.36 -5.28 17.41
N SER A 228 13.36 -5.93 16.81
CA SER A 228 13.08 -5.71 15.39
C SER A 228 11.60 -5.78 15.02
N ARG A 229 10.74 -5.15 15.86
CA ARG A 229 9.32 -4.84 15.54
C ARG A 229 9.24 -3.92 14.32
N ASN A 230 9.20 -4.53 13.15
CA ASN A 230 9.11 -3.84 11.87
C ASN A 230 7.76 -4.19 11.22
N LEU A 231 7.28 -3.39 10.28
CA LEU A 231 5.93 -3.57 9.73
C LEU A 231 5.92 -4.07 8.30
N GLY A 232 5.15 -5.13 8.11
CA GLY A 232 4.80 -5.70 6.83
C GLY A 232 3.35 -5.36 6.54
N TRP A 233 3.01 -5.38 5.26
CA TRP A 233 1.65 -5.19 4.81
C TRP A 233 1.19 -6.43 4.10
N VAL A 234 -0.10 -6.68 4.22
CA VAL A 234 -0.81 -7.56 3.31
C VAL A 234 -1.98 -6.75 2.79
N GLY A 235 -1.94 -6.38 1.51
CA GLY A 235 -3.18 -6.23 0.76
C GLY A 235 -3.79 -7.62 0.72
N LYS A 236 -4.85 -7.87 1.52
CA LYS A 236 -5.50 -9.19 1.53
C LYS A 236 -6.16 -9.35 0.16
N ARG A 237 -5.55 -10.23 -0.64
CA ARG A 237 -6.06 -10.77 -1.90
C ARG A 237 -7.12 -11.81 -1.61
#